data_AF-A0A4Q4URW7-F1
#
_entry.id   AF-A0A4Q4URW7-F1
#
_cell.length_a   1.000
_cell.length_b   1.000
_cell.length_c   1.000
_cell.angle_alpha   90.00
_cell.angle_beta   90.00
_cell.angle_gamma   90.00
#
_symmetry.space_group_name_H-M   'P 1'
#
loop_
_entity.id
_entity.type
_entity.pdbx_description
1 polymer ?
#
loop_
_entity_poly.entity_id
_entity_poly.type
_entity_poly.pdbx_seq_one_letter_code
_entity_poly.pdbx_strand_id
1 'polypeptide(L)'
;MVKVYEHKICMFNHHNFSDDCPMPGKVLREALEKLNLLFPPNDPETQRYLHPSVVSLFHELGFCGEGNSSHLGHYRYWQKSLGQLAGELEEEPYGWRQLLPDKNLGILRESPAFWPTAIVAIVLALGSGITSTCFAAKAYDVAVAQYDLALAQVCSTPGANITLPKYCL
;
A
#
# COMPACT_ATOMS: atom_id res chain seq x y z
N MET A 1 -10.53 13.04 -7.04
CA MET A 1 -11.92 12.58 -7.29
C MET A 1 -11.97 12.06 -8.71
N VAL A 2 -12.23 10.77 -8.90
CA VAL A 2 -12.03 10.14 -10.21
C VAL A 2 -13.25 10.40 -11.11
N LYS A 3 -13.01 11.04 -12.25
CA LYS A 3 -14.02 11.50 -13.22
C LYS A 3 -14.49 10.41 -14.20
N VAL A 4 -14.46 9.14 -13.79
CA VAL A 4 -14.75 8.01 -14.69
C VAL A 4 -16.18 8.07 -15.23
N TYR A 5 -17.15 8.53 -14.43
CA TYR A 5 -18.52 8.76 -14.89
C TYR A 5 -18.63 9.89 -15.93
N GLU A 6 -18.03 11.06 -15.67
CA GLU A 6 -18.03 12.18 -16.62
C GLU A 6 -17.39 11.77 -17.96
N HIS A 7 -16.30 10.99 -17.89
CA HIS A 7 -15.60 10.51 -19.07
C HIS A 7 -16.45 9.49 -19.86
N LYS A 8 -17.19 8.63 -19.16
CA LYS A 8 -18.13 7.70 -19.79
C LYS A 8 -19.26 8.43 -20.51
N ILE A 9 -19.83 9.48 -19.91
CA ILE A 9 -20.83 10.33 -20.57
C ILE A 9 -20.25 10.97 -21.82
N CYS A 10 -19.02 11.50 -21.74
CA CYS A 10 -18.35 12.10 -22.89
C CYS A 10 -18.19 11.08 -24.03
N MET A 11 -17.69 9.88 -23.74
CA MET A 11 -17.58 8.80 -24.72
C MET A 11 -18.92 8.38 -25.31
N PHE A 12 -19.96 8.25 -24.47
CA PHE A 12 -21.30 7.89 -24.91
C PHE A 12 -21.88 8.96 -25.85
N ASN A 13 -21.73 10.23 -25.51
CA ASN A 13 -22.20 11.33 -26.35
C ASN A 13 -21.45 11.39 -27.68
N HIS A 14 -20.13 11.18 -27.65
CA HIS A 14 -19.30 11.16 -28.84
C HIS A 14 -19.62 9.96 -29.75
N HIS A 15 -20.10 8.85 -29.18
CA HIS A 15 -20.57 7.70 -29.96
C HIS A 15 -21.92 7.94 -30.64
N ASN A 16 -22.87 8.60 -29.94
CA ASN A 16 -24.25 8.72 -30.41
C ASN A 16 -24.54 9.99 -31.22
N PHE A 17 -23.77 11.06 -31.01
CA PHE A 17 -24.13 12.40 -31.52
C PHE A 17 -23.02 13.10 -32.33
N SER A 18 -21.87 12.44 -32.54
CA SER A 18 -20.74 13.06 -33.26
C SER A 18 -20.47 12.33 -34.57
N ASP A 19 -20.99 12.88 -35.67
CA ASP A 19 -20.68 12.39 -37.02
C ASP A 19 -19.19 12.61 -37.39
N ASP A 20 -18.56 13.65 -36.83
CA ASP A 20 -17.15 14.00 -37.04
C ASP A 20 -16.20 13.51 -35.94
N CYS A 21 -16.56 12.42 -35.24
CA CYS A 21 -15.70 11.87 -34.20
C CYS A 21 -14.38 11.34 -34.80
N PRO A 22 -13.20 11.82 -34.35
CA PRO A 22 -11.92 11.31 -34.84
C PRO A 22 -11.65 9.85 -34.39
N MET A 23 -12.41 9.34 -33.42
CA MET A 23 -12.29 7.96 -32.94
C MET A 23 -13.29 7.03 -33.65
N PRO A 24 -12.86 5.86 -34.14
CA PRO A 24 -13.77 4.90 -34.74
C PRO A 24 -14.85 4.47 -33.74
N GLY A 25 -16.13 4.56 -34.14
CA GLY A 25 -17.24 4.22 -33.25
C GLY A 25 -17.18 2.81 -32.66
N LYS A 26 -16.54 1.85 -33.35
CA LYS A 26 -16.29 0.49 -32.84
C LYS A 26 -15.35 0.48 -31.62
N VAL A 27 -14.31 1.31 -31.62
CA VAL A 27 -13.36 1.45 -30.50
C VAL A 27 -14.06 2.05 -29.29
N LEU A 28 -14.90 3.06 -29.55
CA LEU A 28 -15.64 3.77 -28.51
C LEU A 28 -16.71 2.88 -27.86
N ARG A 29 -17.38 2.05 -28.66
CA ARG A 29 -18.29 0.99 -28.18
C ARG A 29 -17.58 -0.01 -27.27
N GLU A 30 -16.47 -0.61 -27.73
CA GLU A 30 -15.71 -1.55 -26.91
C GLU A 30 -15.18 -0.90 -25.62
N ALA A 31 -14.82 0.38 -25.66
CA ALA A 31 -14.40 1.13 -24.46
C ALA A 31 -15.55 1.31 -23.45
N LEU A 32 -16.76 1.62 -23.90
CA LEU A 32 -17.94 1.73 -23.05
C LEU A 32 -18.31 0.38 -22.40
N GLU A 33 -18.24 -0.70 -23.16
CA GLU A 33 -18.46 -2.07 -22.66
C GLU A 33 -17.40 -2.48 -21.64
N LYS A 34 -16.13 -2.18 -21.91
CA LYS A 34 -15.02 -2.44 -20.99
C LYS A 34 -15.23 -1.74 -19.64
N LEU A 35 -15.75 -0.51 -19.64
CA LEU A 35 -16.03 0.21 -18.39
C LEU A 35 -17.10 -0.50 -17.54
N ASN A 36 -18.08 -1.18 -18.16
CA ASN A 36 -19.03 -2.03 -17.42
C ASN A 36 -18.38 -3.31 -16.88
N LEU A 37 -17.37 -3.84 -17.57
CA LEU A 37 -16.61 -5.00 -17.12
C LEU A 37 -15.71 -4.66 -15.91
N LEU A 38 -15.03 -3.51 -15.96
CA LEU A 38 -14.13 -3.05 -14.89
C LEU A 38 -14.86 -2.56 -13.64
N PHE A 39 -16.09 -2.07 -13.81
CA PHE A 39 -16.96 -1.63 -12.72
C PHE A 39 -18.25 -2.43 -12.77
N PRO A 40 -18.24 -3.67 -12.23
CA PRO A 40 -19.41 -4.54 -12.27
C PRO A 40 -20.51 -4.04 -11.31
N PRO A 41 -21.80 -4.18 -11.69
CA PRO A 41 -22.93 -3.63 -10.92
C PRO A 41 -23.14 -4.29 -9.57
N ASN A 42 -22.70 -5.54 -9.43
CA ASN A 42 -22.90 -6.36 -8.24
C ASN A 42 -21.70 -6.34 -7.27
N ASP A 43 -20.67 -5.54 -7.55
CA ASP A 43 -19.48 -5.45 -6.70
C ASP A 43 -19.61 -4.31 -5.67
N PRO A 44 -19.53 -4.60 -4.35
CA PRO A 44 -19.70 -3.60 -3.32
C PRO A 44 -18.60 -2.53 -3.31
N GLU A 45 -17.38 -2.85 -3.76
CA GLU A 45 -16.29 -1.87 -3.84
C GLU A 45 -16.51 -0.89 -5.00
N THR A 46 -16.98 -1.39 -6.14
CA THR A 46 -17.46 -0.57 -7.26
C THR A 46 -18.60 0.36 -6.84
N GLN A 47 -19.56 -0.14 -6.06
CA GLN A 47 -20.68 0.68 -5.55
C GLN A 47 -20.26 1.72 -4.51
N ARG A 48 -19.17 1.49 -3.76
CA ARG A 48 -18.57 2.48 -2.86
C ARG A 48 -17.78 3.54 -3.62
N TYR A 49 -17.10 3.11 -4.68
CA TYR A 49 -16.27 3.96 -5.52
C TYR A 49 -17.10 4.89 -6.40
N LEU A 50 -18.17 4.37 -6.98
CA LEU A 50 -19.17 5.16 -7.69
C LEU A 50 -20.14 5.80 -6.67
N HIS A 51 -20.53 7.05 -6.88
CA HIS A 51 -21.51 7.67 -5.99
C HIS A 51 -22.85 6.91 -6.07
N PRO A 52 -23.56 6.62 -4.96
CA PRO A 52 -24.78 5.80 -4.97
C PRO A 52 -25.86 6.26 -5.96
N SER A 53 -25.97 7.57 -6.16
CA SER A 53 -26.92 8.18 -7.11
C SER A 53 -26.51 8.05 -8.59
N VAL A 54 -25.28 7.60 -8.85
CA VAL A 54 -24.66 7.54 -10.18
C VAL A 54 -24.49 6.10 -10.64
N VAL A 55 -24.51 5.12 -9.72
CA VAL A 55 -24.33 3.69 -10.03
C VAL A 55 -25.31 3.23 -11.11
N SER A 56 -26.62 3.47 -10.97
CA SER A 56 -27.60 3.02 -11.98
C SER A 56 -27.35 3.66 -13.35
N LEU A 57 -27.20 4.99 -13.40
CA LEU A 57 -26.91 5.71 -14.64
C LEU A 57 -25.58 5.28 -15.27
N PHE A 58 -24.57 4.98 -14.47
CA PHE A 58 -23.28 4.52 -14.97
C PHE A 58 -23.46 3.23 -15.77
N HIS A 59 -24.18 2.24 -15.25
CA HIS A 59 -24.36 0.96 -15.95
C HIS A 59 -25.31 1.07 -17.15
N GLU A 60 -26.28 1.98 -17.10
CA GLU A 60 -27.17 2.30 -18.24
C GLU A 60 -26.43 2.95 -19.42
N LEU A 61 -25.34 3.68 -19.18
CA LEU A 61 -24.55 4.39 -20.20
C LEU A 61 -23.62 3.49 -21.02
N GLY A 62 -24.05 2.27 -21.35
CA GLY A 62 -23.26 1.33 -22.13
C GLY A 62 -24.12 0.30 -22.85
N PHE A 63 -23.50 -0.39 -23.79
CA PHE A 63 -24.15 -1.50 -24.47
C PHE A 63 -24.01 -2.74 -23.58
N CYS A 64 -25.02 -3.01 -22.75
CA CYS A 64 -25.15 -4.32 -22.11
C CYS A 64 -25.52 -5.32 -23.20
N GLY A 65 -24.50 -5.85 -23.89
CA GLY A 65 -24.66 -6.86 -24.92
C GLY A 65 -25.40 -8.08 -24.37
N GLU A 66 -26.49 -8.45 -25.05
CA GLU A 66 -27.16 -9.74 -24.93
C GLU A 66 -26.13 -10.88 -24.92
N GLY A 67 -26.11 -11.64 -23.82
CA GLY A 67 -25.37 -12.89 -23.73
C GLY A 67 -23.93 -12.74 -23.21
N ASN A 68 -23.72 -13.25 -22.00
CA ASN A 68 -22.46 -13.73 -21.43
C ASN A 68 -21.20 -13.51 -22.29
N SER A 69 -20.67 -12.29 -22.30
CA SER A 69 -19.39 -11.96 -22.94
C SER A 69 -18.19 -12.29 -22.03
N SER A 70 -18.20 -13.48 -21.43
CA SER A 70 -17.04 -14.05 -20.73
C SER A 70 -15.88 -14.40 -21.67
N HIS A 71 -16.06 -14.23 -22.99
CA HIS A 71 -15.02 -14.47 -23.98
C HIS A 71 -14.27 -13.17 -24.35
N LEU A 72 -13.03 -13.06 -23.88
CA LEU A 72 -12.04 -12.03 -24.25
C LEU A 72 -11.88 -11.81 -25.76
N GLY A 73 -12.26 -12.80 -26.59
CA GLY A 73 -12.22 -12.71 -28.05
C GLY A 73 -13.21 -11.71 -28.65
N HIS A 74 -14.19 -11.21 -27.88
CA HIS A 74 -15.11 -10.17 -28.36
C HIS A 74 -14.46 -8.79 -28.48
N TYR A 75 -13.38 -8.53 -27.73
CA TYR A 75 -12.75 -7.21 -27.63
C TYR A 75 -11.58 -7.06 -28.60
N ARG A 76 -11.83 -6.70 -29.86
CA ARG A 76 -10.76 -6.66 -30.88
C ARG A 76 -9.63 -5.68 -30.54
N TYR A 77 -9.94 -4.55 -29.90
CA TYR A 77 -8.95 -3.51 -29.59
C TYR A 77 -8.35 -3.67 -28.20
N TRP A 78 -9.12 -4.23 -27.26
CA TRP A 78 -8.76 -4.27 -25.84
C TRP A 78 -8.43 -5.67 -25.30
N GLN A 79 -8.54 -6.72 -26.12
CA GLN A 79 -8.26 -8.11 -25.72
C GLN A 79 -6.88 -8.28 -25.08
N LYS A 80 -5.82 -7.67 -25.64
CA LYS A 80 -4.46 -7.80 -25.09
C LYS A 80 -4.37 -7.21 -23.67
N SER A 81 -4.92 -6.00 -23.47
CA SER A 81 -4.93 -5.34 -22.17
C SER A 81 -5.82 -6.06 -21.16
N LEU A 82 -6.96 -6.59 -21.60
CA LEU A 82 -7.84 -7.39 -20.74
C LEU A 82 -7.23 -8.74 -20.39
N GLY A 83 -6.49 -9.38 -21.31
CA GLY A 83 -5.76 -10.60 -21.03
C GLY A 83 -4.60 -10.39 -20.05
N GLN A 84 -3.89 -9.27 -20.16
CA GLN A 84 -2.87 -8.88 -19.18
C GLN A 84 -3.50 -8.63 -17.80
N LEU A 85 -4.58 -7.85 -17.75
CA LEU A 85 -5.28 -7.57 -16.50
C LEU A 85 -5.85 -8.85 -15.88
N ALA A 86 -6.42 -9.75 -16.68
CA ALA A 86 -6.89 -11.04 -16.21
C ALA A 86 -5.74 -11.89 -15.66
N GLY A 87 -4.57 -11.89 -16.31
CA GLY A 87 -3.38 -12.57 -15.82
C GLY A 87 -2.87 -12.00 -14.48
N GLU A 88 -2.85 -10.67 -14.33
CA GLU A 88 -2.50 -10.00 -13.07
C GLU A 88 -3.55 -10.21 -11.97
N LEU A 89 -4.83 -10.36 -12.32
CA LEU A 89 -5.92 -10.62 -11.37
C LEU A 89 -5.97 -12.09 -10.93
N GLU A 90 -5.50 -13.00 -11.78
CA GLU A 90 -5.35 -14.43 -11.48
C GLU A 90 -4.06 -14.71 -10.67
N GLU A 91 -3.10 -13.79 -10.70
CA GLU A 91 -1.96 -13.75 -9.79
C GLU A 91 -2.45 -13.45 -8.36
N GLU A 92 -2.21 -14.37 -7.41
CA GLU A 92 -2.76 -14.26 -6.05
C GLU A 92 -2.44 -12.89 -5.42
N PRO A 93 -3.43 -12.20 -4.82
CA PRO A 93 -3.21 -10.87 -4.25
C PRO A 93 -2.14 -10.93 -3.17
N TYR A 94 -1.11 -10.09 -3.31
CA TYR A 94 -0.04 -9.94 -2.31
C TYR A 94 -0.62 -9.52 -0.96
N GLY A 95 -0.76 -10.50 -0.07
CA GLY A 95 -1.32 -10.31 1.27
C GLY A 95 -0.28 -10.60 2.34
N TRP A 96 -0.44 -9.98 3.50
CA TRP A 96 0.36 -10.25 4.71
C TRP A 96 0.39 -11.74 5.11
N ARG A 97 -0.55 -12.54 4.58
CA ARG A 97 -0.57 -14.01 4.73
C ARG A 97 0.54 -14.73 3.96
N GLN A 98 1.14 -14.13 2.92
CA GLN A 98 2.34 -14.66 2.25
C GLN A 98 3.61 -14.48 3.08
N LEU A 99 3.60 -13.64 4.13
CA LEU A 99 4.68 -13.58 5.11
C LEU A 99 4.57 -14.69 6.17
N LEU A 100 3.43 -15.40 6.23
CA LEU A 100 3.33 -16.61 7.05
C LEU A 100 3.92 -17.80 6.28
N PRO A 101 4.69 -18.67 6.97
CA PRO A 101 5.28 -19.83 6.35
C PRO A 101 4.18 -20.87 6.09
N ASP A 102 3.54 -20.80 4.93
CA ASP A 102 2.69 -21.89 4.44
C ASP A 102 3.55 -22.92 3.70
N LYS A 103 3.13 -24.19 3.77
CA LYS A 103 3.89 -25.37 3.35
C LYS A 103 4.08 -25.49 1.83
N ASN A 104 3.45 -24.63 1.03
CA ASN A 104 3.55 -24.61 -0.44
C ASN A 104 4.39 -23.42 -0.94
N LEU A 105 5.69 -23.50 -0.65
CA LEU A 105 6.74 -22.56 -1.06
C LEU A 105 7.16 -22.77 -2.53
N GLY A 106 6.38 -22.24 -3.47
CA GLY A 106 6.82 -22.05 -4.86
C GLY A 106 7.56 -20.72 -5.02
N ILE A 107 6.90 -19.63 -4.66
CA ILE A 107 7.27 -18.27 -5.11
C ILE A 107 8.33 -17.61 -4.22
N LEU A 108 8.29 -17.81 -2.89
CA LEU A 108 9.34 -17.28 -1.98
C LEU A 108 10.64 -18.09 -1.99
N ARG A 109 10.59 -19.30 -2.56
CA ARG A 109 11.76 -20.20 -2.67
C ARG A 109 12.68 -19.83 -3.83
N GLU A 110 12.19 -19.04 -4.78
CA GLU A 110 12.98 -18.62 -5.95
C GLU A 110 14.10 -17.65 -5.60
N SER A 111 14.04 -17.00 -4.43
CA SER A 111 15.17 -16.24 -3.89
C SER A 111 15.93 -17.08 -2.85
N PRO A 112 17.06 -17.70 -3.22
CA PRO A 112 17.86 -18.51 -2.29
C PRO A 112 18.42 -17.70 -1.10
N ALA A 113 18.30 -16.38 -1.14
CA ALA A 113 18.86 -15.46 -0.16
C ALA A 113 17.83 -14.93 0.87
N PHE A 114 16.53 -15.15 0.70
CA PHE A 114 15.52 -14.50 1.56
C PHE A 114 15.64 -14.91 3.04
N TRP A 115 15.52 -16.21 3.32
CA TRP A 115 15.62 -16.74 4.68
C TRP A 115 16.97 -16.50 5.38
N PRO A 116 18.14 -16.72 4.74
CA PRO A 116 19.40 -16.42 5.40
C PRO A 116 19.56 -14.93 5.70
N THR A 117 19.12 -14.04 4.81
CA THR A 117 19.17 -12.59 5.04
C THR A 117 18.25 -12.16 6.20
N ALA A 118 17.03 -12.71 6.25
CA ALA A 118 16.09 -12.42 7.33
C ALA A 118 16.63 -12.87 8.70
N ILE A 119 17.20 -14.07 8.78
CA ILE A 119 17.81 -14.59 10.02
C ILE A 119 18.97 -13.69 10.45
N VAL A 120 19.87 -13.32 9.53
CA VAL A 120 21.00 -12.43 9.82
C VAL A 120 20.53 -11.07 10.34
N ALA A 121 19.49 -10.49 9.72
CA ALA A 121 18.92 -9.22 10.16
C ALA A 121 18.35 -9.30 11.59
N ILE A 122 17.64 -10.38 11.91
CA ILE A 122 17.09 -10.60 13.26
C ILE A 122 18.22 -10.74 14.29
N VAL A 123 19.25 -11.52 13.99
CA VAL A 123 20.41 -11.71 14.89
C VAL A 123 21.17 -10.40 15.10
N LEU A 124 21.38 -9.62 14.04
CA LEU A 124 22.00 -8.29 14.14
C LEU A 124 21.16 -7.32 14.98
N ALA A 125 19.84 -7.29 14.78
CA ALA A 125 18.95 -6.43 15.55
C ALA A 125 18.97 -6.80 17.04
N LEU A 126 18.85 -8.09 17.38
CA LEU A 126 18.91 -8.55 18.77
C LEU A 126 20.28 -8.30 19.40
N GLY A 127 21.37 -8.62 18.68
CA GLY A 127 22.73 -8.38 19.14
C GLY A 127 22.98 -6.90 19.43
N SER A 128 22.65 -6.03 18.46
CA SER A 128 22.80 -4.58 18.58
C SER A 128 22.04 -4.02 19.79
N GLY A 129 20.79 -4.47 20.01
CA GLY A 129 19.99 -4.10 21.17
C GLY A 129 20.61 -4.49 22.51
N ILE A 130 21.15 -5.71 22.61
CA ILE A 130 21.83 -6.19 23.84
C ILE A 130 23.07 -5.35 24.11
N THR A 131 23.95 -5.15 23.11
CA THR A 131 25.15 -4.32 23.28
C THR A 131 24.78 -2.89 23.67
N SER A 132 23.79 -2.28 23.00
CA SER A 132 23.34 -0.92 23.32
C SER A 132 22.87 -0.81 24.77
N THR A 133 22.15 -1.82 25.27
CA THR A 133 21.65 -1.83 26.65
C THR A 133 22.79 -1.97 27.65
N CYS A 134 23.77 -2.84 27.38
CA CYS A 134 24.96 -2.97 28.23
C CYS A 134 25.79 -1.67 28.26
N PHE A 135 25.99 -1.03 27.11
CA PHE A 135 26.70 0.25 27.05
C PHE A 135 25.93 1.36 27.77
N ALA A 136 24.60 1.39 27.66
CA ALA A 136 23.78 2.34 28.40
C ALA A 136 23.90 2.15 29.92
N ALA A 137 23.92 0.91 30.40
CA ALA A 137 24.12 0.62 31.83
C ALA A 137 25.50 1.09 32.32
N LYS A 138 26.56 0.79 31.56
CA LYS A 138 27.92 1.26 31.89
C LYS A 138 28.04 2.78 31.85
N ALA A 139 27.42 3.43 30.86
CA ALA A 139 27.40 4.88 30.77
C ALA A 139 26.63 5.52 31.94
N TYR A 140 25.56 4.87 32.41
CA TYR A 140 24.82 5.31 33.60
C TYR A 140 25.68 5.25 34.86
N ASP A 141 26.38 4.14 35.11
CA ASP A 141 27.28 4.03 36.27
C ASP A 141 28.36 5.12 36.27
N VAL A 142 28.94 5.41 35.10
CA VAL A 142 29.93 6.48 34.93
C VAL A 142 29.30 7.84 35.19
N ALA A 143 28.10 8.11 34.67
CA ALA A 143 27.39 9.37 34.88
C ALA A 143 27.09 9.62 36.36
N VAL A 144 26.69 8.58 37.11
CA VAL A 144 26.48 8.67 38.56
C VAL A 144 27.78 8.98 39.29
N ALA A 145 28.87 8.26 38.98
CA ALA A 145 30.17 8.53 39.60
C ALA A 145 30.69 9.95 39.28
N GLN A 146 30.47 10.45 38.06
CA GLN A 146 30.80 11.82 37.68
C GLN A 146 29.95 12.85 38.42
N TYR A 147 28.66 12.57 38.61
CA TYR A 147 27.75 13.42 39.37
C TYR A 147 28.21 13.52 40.84
N ASP A 148 28.53 12.40 41.49
CA ASP A 148 29.00 12.40 42.88
C ASP A 148 30.31 13.16 43.05
N LEU A 149 31.25 13.01 42.10
CA LEU A 149 32.54 13.70 42.14
C LEU A 149 32.38 15.21 41.91
N ALA A 150 31.49 15.62 40.98
CA ALA A 150 31.15 17.02 40.78
C ALA A 150 30.46 17.61 42.01
N LEU A 151 29.56 16.86 42.66
CA LEU A 151 28.90 17.28 43.90
C LEU A 151 29.92 17.47 45.02
N ALA A 152 30.82 16.51 45.23
CA ALA A 152 31.89 16.59 46.22
C ALA A 152 32.81 17.81 45.97
N GLN A 153 33.15 18.07 44.71
CA GLN A 153 33.96 19.24 44.35
C GLN A 153 33.23 20.55 44.67
N VAL A 154 31.95 20.67 44.33
CA VAL A 154 31.16 21.87 44.65
C VAL A 154 31.02 22.03 46.17
N CYS A 155 30.72 20.97 46.92
CA CYS A 155 30.58 21.02 48.37
C CYS A 155 31.90 21.29 49.10
N SER A 156 33.06 21.01 48.50
CA SER A 156 34.36 21.38 49.04
C SER A 156 34.68 22.88 48.95
N THR A 157 33.89 23.64 48.19
CA THR A 157 34.10 25.09 48.01
C THR A 157 33.58 25.85 49.24
N PRO A 158 34.36 26.80 49.80
CA PRO A 158 33.92 27.55 50.98
C PRO A 158 32.62 28.34 50.69
N GLY A 159 31.62 28.16 51.54
CA GLY A 159 30.28 28.78 51.40
C GLY A 159 29.24 27.94 50.63
N ALA A 160 29.61 26.75 50.12
CA ALA A 160 28.72 25.90 49.31
C ALA A 160 27.44 25.44 50.03
N ASN A 161 27.49 25.24 51.36
CA ASN A 161 26.33 24.90 52.19
C ASN A 161 25.24 25.99 52.11
N ILE A 162 25.62 27.26 51.99
CA ILE A 162 24.67 28.39 51.90
C ILE A 162 23.99 28.42 50.52
N THR A 163 24.72 28.08 49.46
CA THR A 163 24.21 28.12 48.07
C THR A 163 23.43 26.88 47.66
N LEU A 164 23.79 25.70 48.17
CA LEU A 164 23.19 24.40 47.82
C LEU A 164 22.85 23.57 49.08
N PRO A 165 22.01 24.08 49.99
CA PRO A 165 21.78 23.49 51.32
C PRO A 165 21.12 22.11 51.31
N LYS A 166 20.48 21.72 50.20
CA LYS A 166 19.87 20.39 50.03
C LYS A 166 20.85 19.32 49.55
N TYR A 167 22.00 19.72 49.02
CA TYR A 167 22.95 18.82 48.35
C TYR A 167 24.30 18.78 49.06
N CYS A 168 24.68 19.87 49.73
CA CYS A 168 25.87 19.98 50.56
C CYS A 168 25.43 20.20 52.02
N LEU A 169 25.40 19.11 52.80
CA LEU A 169 25.15 19.16 54.25
C LEU A 169 26.40 19.61 55.01
#